data_AF-A0A9P1AY61-F1
#
_entry.id   AF-A0A9P1AY61-F1
#
_cell.length_a   1.000
_cell.length_b   1.000
_cell.length_c   1.000
_cell.angle_alpha   90.00
_cell.angle_beta   90.00
_cell.angle_gamma   90.00
#
_symmetry.space_group_name_H-M   'P 1'
#
loop_
_entity.id
_entity.type
_entity.pdbx_description
1 polymer ?
#
loop_
_entity_poly.entity_id
_entity_poly.type
_entity_poly.pdbx_seq_one_letter_code
_entity_poly.pdbx_strand_id
1 'polypeptide(L)'
;MRLPIALLLLSLLVLAASDPVKSQNKEKTLAAAKAKKVNSLTDKENDQSITVAELEENAGVAEDNDEDEEEAEEPPRKKKTGKQAKDESKSDKKSEKPSKKNKKKITEEVNAESVEDDDVNEYEACNRDTSGDSELCHCDMEEINCSSVILDAEEPKLHTMDLLIKKKGFIPYTANFSDNAIVRLLRGKILPGNEEHISILDISYNQVRFADSDVFTPFTNLTKLNLAHNNLQTIKKPVFESVKKTLHRLDLSYNRIKVLPDNVFEGLTNLKVLVLDGNPIKVWRKEIFTGLDSLEELSLDNCNLDDLPADLFEFLPKLVGVSLRQNPLEEIPTVVANLKTLKDVDMSETNITEIRDHAFAGDSDLEEIILEKMPYLSVIRDCGFCGLPKLKILYLNDNSKLMEIHPNAFGFIKSEPGHKAAAINDFAIHNSNVSTISEHMLDYDKLDSFKIGGNPWNCDCDTQFLLQEQFTFKQDSIAPKCAYPEELKDHHLATVRVTDACEGARFLGRSGRFSSVLGLALLVIFICLGLFYMYSSGKLARLVRQVRKEPEVCYTNLQAAGEDYALETDFQPRPAEV
;
A
#
# COMPACT_ATOMS: atom_id res chain seq x y z
N MET A 1 12.19 66.49 23.63
CA MET A 1 12.42 67.57 24.63
C MET A 1 12.50 66.94 26.04
N ARG A 2 12.57 67.72 27.12
CA ARG A 2 13.08 67.28 28.44
C ARG A 2 12.04 66.68 29.40
N LEU A 3 12.56 65.96 30.41
CA LEU A 3 11.94 65.44 31.65
C LEU A 3 10.95 64.27 31.50
N PRO A 4 10.76 63.43 32.54
CA PRO A 4 11.33 63.52 33.90
C PRO A 4 12.42 62.48 34.22
N ILE A 5 13.53 62.94 34.82
CA ILE A 5 14.58 62.11 35.46
C ILE A 5 14.46 62.13 37.00
N ALA A 6 13.47 62.87 37.53
CA ALA A 6 13.39 63.27 38.95
C ALA A 6 12.98 62.19 39.96
N LEU A 7 12.71 60.94 39.54
CA LEU A 7 12.19 59.87 40.42
C LEU A 7 13.22 58.81 40.84
N LEU A 8 14.43 58.80 40.26
CA LEU A 8 15.46 57.78 40.52
C LEU A 8 16.49 58.15 41.61
N LEU A 9 16.42 59.36 42.19
CA LEU A 9 17.43 59.88 43.13
C LEU A 9 17.02 59.79 44.63
N LEU A 10 15.97 59.03 44.96
CA LEU A 10 15.40 58.96 46.32
C LEU A 10 15.56 57.61 47.04
N SER A 11 16.24 56.62 46.42
CA SER A 11 16.45 55.28 46.97
C SER A 11 17.88 54.97 47.43
N LEU A 12 18.84 55.91 47.24
CA LEU A 12 20.28 55.67 47.37
C LEU A 12 20.95 56.27 48.62
N LEU A 13 20.18 56.66 49.64
CA LEU A 13 20.66 57.55 50.72
C LEU A 13 20.47 57.06 52.17
N VAL A 14 20.33 55.74 52.40
CA VAL A 14 20.05 55.18 53.75
C VAL A 14 21.03 54.09 54.24
N LEU A 15 21.85 53.48 53.36
CA LEU A 15 22.74 52.36 53.74
C LEU A 15 24.23 52.67 53.53
N ALA A 16 24.77 53.54 54.39
CA ALA A 16 26.21 53.78 54.53
C ALA A 16 26.58 54.27 55.95
N ALA A 17 26.60 53.36 56.94
CA ALA A 17 27.14 53.62 58.27
C ALA A 17 27.74 52.34 58.89
N SER A 18 28.95 52.47 59.46
CA SER A 18 29.76 51.44 60.14
C SER A 18 29.29 51.20 61.60
N ASP A 19 29.80 50.26 62.41
CA ASP A 19 30.91 49.28 62.32
C ASP A 19 30.65 48.09 63.31
N PRO A 20 31.45 46.99 63.32
CA PRO A 20 31.20 45.78 64.11
C PRO A 20 31.95 45.70 65.48
N VAL A 21 31.62 44.72 66.36
CA VAL A 21 32.59 43.94 67.21
C VAL A 21 31.91 42.93 68.19
N LYS A 22 32.49 41.70 68.30
CA LYS A 22 32.27 40.62 69.33
C LYS A 22 30.86 39.96 69.38
N SER A 23 30.68 38.75 69.92
CA SER A 23 31.56 37.88 70.74
C SER A 23 31.57 36.37 70.29
N GLN A 24 32.05 35.44 71.13
CA GLN A 24 32.36 34.03 70.80
C GLN A 24 31.48 32.98 71.51
N ASN A 25 31.57 31.75 70.98
CA ASN A 25 31.51 30.43 71.66
C ASN A 25 30.16 29.73 71.93
N LYS A 26 30.26 28.38 71.89
CA LYS A 26 29.32 27.32 72.34
C LYS A 26 28.07 27.08 71.45
N GLU A 27 27.60 25.84 71.22
CA GLU A 27 28.19 24.52 71.54
C GLU A 27 27.82 23.40 70.55
N LYS A 28 28.18 22.15 70.90
CA LYS A 28 28.36 20.95 70.04
C LYS A 28 27.06 20.19 69.69
N THR A 29 27.25 19.12 68.90
CA THR A 29 26.33 17.99 68.58
C THR A 29 25.33 18.25 67.45
N LEU A 30 24.90 17.27 66.65
CA LEU A 30 25.21 15.82 66.62
C LEU A 30 25.55 15.38 65.17
N ALA A 31 26.23 14.24 64.99
CA ALA A 31 26.74 13.78 63.69
C ALA A 31 26.06 12.48 63.18
N ALA A 32 26.36 12.15 61.92
CA ALA A 32 26.31 10.83 61.27
C ALA A 32 24.96 10.30 60.72
N ALA A 33 24.89 10.35 59.38
CA ALA A 33 24.66 9.21 58.47
C ALA A 33 23.27 8.53 58.35
N LYS A 34 22.78 8.48 57.11
CA LYS A 34 22.06 7.33 56.55
C LYS A 34 22.70 6.93 55.21
N ALA A 35 23.41 5.80 55.20
CA ALA A 35 23.83 5.09 53.99
C ALA A 35 24.02 3.60 54.32
N LYS A 36 23.48 2.71 53.47
CA LYS A 36 23.60 1.23 53.47
C LYS A 36 23.33 0.47 54.79
N LYS A 37 22.35 -0.43 54.73
CA LYS A 37 22.61 -1.86 55.04
C LYS A 37 21.76 -2.77 54.16
N VAL A 38 22.24 -3.99 53.95
CA VAL A 38 21.62 -5.10 53.20
C VAL A 38 21.31 -6.22 54.21
N ASN A 39 20.50 -7.21 53.78
CA ASN A 39 20.01 -8.42 54.46
C ASN A 39 18.51 -8.32 54.86
N SER A 40 17.70 -9.38 54.74
CA SER A 40 17.94 -10.72 54.14
C SER A 40 16.66 -11.58 54.08
N LEU A 41 16.60 -12.46 53.07
CA LEU A 41 16.10 -13.86 53.10
C LEU A 41 14.66 -14.19 53.57
N THR A 42 14.03 -15.10 52.80
CA THR A 42 13.14 -16.20 53.24
C THR A 42 11.74 -15.84 53.82
N ASP A 43 10.64 -16.56 53.52
CA ASP A 43 10.48 -17.76 52.66
C ASP A 43 9.02 -18.10 52.30
N LYS A 44 8.85 -19.12 51.44
CA LYS A 44 7.69 -20.06 51.32
C LYS A 44 6.36 -19.52 50.71
N GLU A 45 5.91 -20.06 49.55
CA GLU A 45 5.08 -21.28 49.29
C GLU A 45 3.56 -20.97 49.29
N ASN A 46 2.64 -21.60 48.54
CA ASN A 46 2.60 -22.40 47.28
C ASN A 46 1.10 -22.39 46.84
N ASP A 47 0.57 -22.91 45.73
CA ASP A 47 0.97 -23.78 44.58
C ASP A 47 -0.03 -23.48 43.41
N GLN A 48 -0.30 -24.21 42.31
CA GLN A 48 0.11 -25.48 41.67
C GLN A 48 -0.22 -25.29 40.16
N SER A 49 0.72 -25.35 39.19
CA SER A 49 1.17 -26.52 38.41
C SER A 49 0.08 -27.38 37.72
N ILE A 50 0.28 -27.69 36.44
CA ILE A 50 0.29 -29.07 35.89
C ILE A 50 1.05 -29.09 34.55
N THR A 51 1.83 -30.15 34.31
CA THR A 51 2.69 -30.36 33.13
C THR A 51 2.68 -31.84 32.72
N VAL A 52 2.62 -32.12 31.42
CA VAL A 52 3.15 -33.30 30.70
C VAL A 52 3.40 -32.76 29.27
N ALA A 53 4.59 -32.81 28.63
CA ALA A 53 5.40 -33.97 28.24
C ALA A 53 4.61 -34.95 27.32
N GLU A 54 5.18 -35.63 26.32
CA GLU A 54 6.56 -35.69 25.78
C GLU A 54 6.47 -36.30 24.37
N LEU A 55 7.44 -36.03 23.47
CA LEU A 55 8.10 -37.06 22.66
C LEU A 55 9.19 -36.47 21.75
N GLU A 56 10.36 -37.09 21.84
CA GLU A 56 11.55 -36.92 20.99
C GLU A 56 11.41 -37.89 19.77
N GLU A 57 12.30 -38.05 18.79
CA GLU A 57 13.63 -37.50 18.47
C GLU A 57 13.98 -37.83 16.98
N ASN A 58 15.20 -37.49 16.53
CA ASN A 58 15.89 -37.89 15.29
C ASN A 58 15.34 -37.28 13.97
N ALA A 59 16.11 -36.55 13.15
CA ALA A 59 17.49 -36.70 12.62
C ALA A 59 17.56 -37.58 11.35
N GLY A 60 18.33 -37.22 10.31
CA GLY A 60 19.17 -36.02 10.21
C GLY A 60 19.85 -35.78 8.86
N VAL A 61 20.83 -34.88 8.89
CA VAL A 61 21.63 -34.31 7.79
C VAL A 61 22.15 -35.32 6.77
N ALA A 62 22.09 -34.94 5.49
CA ALA A 62 23.06 -35.30 4.46
C ALA A 62 23.11 -34.19 3.39
N GLU A 63 24.14 -33.33 3.46
CA GLU A 63 24.67 -32.62 2.29
C GLU A 63 25.82 -33.47 1.73
N ASP A 64 25.90 -33.65 0.41
CA ASP A 64 27.19 -33.76 -0.30
C ASP A 64 26.94 -33.58 -1.82
N ASN A 65 28.02 -33.40 -2.57
CA ASN A 65 28.02 -32.85 -3.94
C ASN A 65 28.28 -33.93 -5.01
N ASP A 66 28.73 -33.46 -6.19
CA ASP A 66 29.31 -34.21 -7.31
C ASP A 66 28.31 -35.03 -8.14
N GLU A 67 28.40 -35.20 -9.46
CA GLU A 67 28.94 -34.47 -10.62
C GLU A 67 28.77 -35.49 -11.78
N ASP A 68 28.20 -35.04 -12.91
CA ASP A 68 28.46 -35.51 -14.28
C ASP A 68 28.16 -36.94 -14.86
N GLU A 69 28.05 -36.89 -16.20
CA GLU A 69 28.22 -37.90 -17.27
C GLU A 69 27.17 -39.02 -17.58
N GLU A 70 26.42 -38.72 -18.65
CA GLU A 70 26.31 -39.52 -19.91
C GLU A 70 25.35 -40.73 -20.09
N GLU A 71 25.12 -40.93 -21.39
CA GLU A 71 24.09 -41.67 -22.14
C GLU A 71 24.10 -43.21 -21.99
N ALA A 72 22.98 -43.87 -22.34
CA ALA A 72 22.89 -44.74 -23.55
C ALA A 72 21.76 -45.79 -23.56
N GLU A 73 21.17 -45.97 -24.75
CA GLU A 73 20.56 -47.18 -25.36
C GLU A 73 19.47 -48.06 -24.65
N GLU A 74 18.26 -47.96 -25.21
CA GLU A 74 17.30 -49.06 -25.46
C GLU A 74 17.92 -50.23 -26.29
N PRO A 75 17.24 -51.37 -26.58
CA PRO A 75 16.16 -52.12 -25.91
C PRO A 75 16.55 -53.65 -25.88
N PRO A 76 15.81 -54.70 -26.34
CA PRO A 76 14.37 -54.97 -26.44
C PRO A 76 13.85 -56.36 -25.95
N ARG A 77 12.56 -56.39 -25.61
CA ARG A 77 11.54 -57.45 -25.89
C ARG A 77 11.85 -58.93 -25.56
N LYS A 78 10.88 -59.58 -24.90
CA LYS A 78 10.21 -60.79 -25.44
C LYS A 78 8.81 -61.07 -24.88
N LYS A 79 7.90 -61.52 -25.76
CA LYS A 79 6.56 -62.03 -25.45
C LYS A 79 6.61 -63.52 -25.08
N LYS A 80 5.65 -64.00 -24.27
CA LYS A 80 4.84 -65.24 -24.48
C LYS A 80 3.83 -65.45 -23.32
N THR A 81 2.51 -65.34 -23.55
CA THR A 81 1.54 -66.45 -23.80
C THR A 81 1.52 -67.53 -22.72
N GLY A 82 0.42 -67.89 -22.04
CA GLY A 82 -0.99 -67.94 -22.45
C GLY A 82 -1.64 -69.22 -21.87
N LYS A 83 -2.94 -69.42 -22.14
CA LYS A 83 -3.82 -70.51 -21.62
C LYS A 83 -4.17 -70.45 -20.12
N GLN A 84 -5.26 -71.03 -19.63
CA GLN A 84 -6.65 -71.23 -20.08
C GLN A 84 -7.30 -72.27 -19.16
N ALA A 85 -8.33 -71.83 -18.44
CA ALA A 85 -9.61 -72.53 -18.23
C ALA A 85 -9.71 -73.76 -17.29
N LYS A 86 -10.97 -73.94 -16.85
CA LYS A 86 -11.61 -75.09 -16.18
C LYS A 86 -11.31 -75.28 -14.67
N ASP A 87 -12.24 -75.84 -13.88
CA ASP A 87 -13.57 -76.41 -14.21
C ASP A 87 -14.69 -76.01 -13.22
N GLU A 88 -15.91 -76.45 -13.51
CA GLU A 88 -17.16 -76.10 -12.79
C GLU A 88 -17.33 -76.80 -11.42
N SER A 89 -18.21 -76.27 -10.55
CA SER A 89 -19.26 -77.06 -9.89
C SER A 89 -20.33 -76.19 -9.22
N LYS A 90 -21.55 -76.74 -9.06
CA LYS A 90 -22.76 -76.06 -8.57
C LYS A 90 -23.18 -76.58 -7.19
N SER A 91 -23.89 -75.75 -6.43
CA SER A 91 -24.91 -76.25 -5.48
C SER A 91 -26.02 -75.21 -5.26
N ASP A 92 -27.23 -75.51 -5.72
CA ASP A 92 -28.43 -74.69 -5.48
C ASP A 92 -28.90 -74.72 -4.02
N LYS A 93 -29.50 -73.61 -3.57
CA LYS A 93 -30.79 -73.66 -2.85
C LYS A 93 -31.53 -72.31 -2.85
N LYS A 94 -32.85 -72.38 -3.03
CA LYS A 94 -33.79 -71.24 -2.97
C LYS A 94 -34.31 -71.06 -1.54
N SER A 95 -34.53 -69.80 -1.12
CA SER A 95 -35.70 -69.41 -0.32
C SER A 95 -35.89 -67.89 -0.28
N GLU A 96 -36.99 -67.44 -0.87
CA GLU A 96 -37.90 -66.36 -0.41
C GLU A 96 -37.37 -64.96 0.00
N LYS A 97 -37.93 -63.92 -0.65
CA LYS A 97 -37.98 -62.55 -0.11
C LYS A 97 -39.10 -62.46 0.93
N PRO A 98 -39.00 -61.54 1.91
CA PRO A 98 -39.96 -60.42 1.84
C PRO A 98 -39.29 -59.03 1.98
N SER A 99 -40.15 -58.02 2.04
CA SER A 99 -39.89 -56.65 1.58
C SER A 99 -39.43 -55.62 2.64
N LYS A 100 -38.81 -54.54 2.11
CA LYS A 100 -38.91 -53.11 2.52
C LYS A 100 -38.07 -52.53 3.69
N LYS A 101 -37.71 -51.26 3.44
CA LYS A 101 -37.27 -50.15 4.32
C LYS A 101 -35.78 -50.04 4.73
N ASN A 102 -35.13 -49.14 4.00
CA ASN A 102 -34.03 -48.21 4.33
C ASN A 102 -33.39 -48.28 5.73
N LYS A 103 -32.06 -48.46 5.73
CA LYS A 103 -31.09 -47.61 6.45
C LYS A 103 -29.68 -47.91 5.91
N LYS A 104 -29.24 -47.18 4.88
CA LYS A 104 -27.80 -47.10 4.55
C LYS A 104 -27.18 -45.95 5.36
N LYS A 105 -25.94 -46.13 5.77
CA LYS A 105 -25.19 -45.25 6.68
C LYS A 105 -24.22 -44.39 5.87
N ILE A 106 -23.87 -43.21 6.37
CA ILE A 106 -22.86 -42.32 5.76
C ILE A 106 -21.50 -43.01 5.81
N THR A 107 -20.83 -43.06 4.66
CA THR A 107 -19.38 -43.20 4.47
C THR A 107 -19.02 -42.47 3.19
N GLU A 108 -18.04 -41.57 3.24
CA GLU A 108 -17.55 -40.83 2.09
C GLU A 108 -16.58 -41.71 1.29
N GLU A 109 -16.99 -42.16 0.11
CA GLU A 109 -16.08 -42.60 -0.94
C GLU A 109 -16.51 -41.90 -2.23
N VAL A 110 -15.69 -40.99 -2.74
CA VAL A 110 -15.88 -40.41 -4.08
C VAL A 110 -15.41 -41.45 -5.10
N ASN A 111 -16.25 -42.46 -5.31
CA ASN A 111 -16.15 -43.25 -6.52
C ASN A 111 -16.29 -42.31 -7.72
N ALA A 112 -15.44 -42.51 -8.72
CA ALA A 112 -15.75 -42.07 -10.07
C ALA A 112 -16.87 -42.99 -10.59
N GLU A 113 -18.11 -42.72 -10.17
CA GLU A 113 -19.27 -43.35 -10.81
C GLU A 113 -19.25 -42.97 -12.29
N SER A 114 -19.33 -44.00 -13.13
CA SER A 114 -19.42 -43.85 -14.57
C SER A 114 -20.61 -42.97 -14.90
N VAL A 115 -20.37 -41.88 -15.63
CA VAL A 115 -21.41 -41.23 -16.41
C VAL A 115 -21.88 -42.28 -17.41
N GLU A 116 -23.07 -42.83 -17.19
CA GLU A 116 -23.72 -43.71 -18.17
C GLU A 116 -24.18 -42.81 -19.32
N ASP A 117 -23.83 -43.18 -20.56
CA ASP A 117 -24.20 -42.45 -21.77
C ASP A 117 -25.72 -42.59 -22.02
N ASP A 118 -26.52 -41.62 -21.57
CA ASP A 118 -27.91 -41.43 -22.00
C ASP A 118 -28.28 -39.92 -22.01
N ASP A 119 -29.19 -39.55 -22.92
CA ASP A 119 -29.69 -38.18 -23.21
C ASP A 119 -28.64 -37.10 -23.55
N VAL A 120 -28.27 -37.04 -24.83
CA VAL A 120 -27.62 -35.87 -25.45
C VAL A 120 -28.62 -34.71 -25.54
N ASN A 121 -28.72 -33.93 -24.46
CA ASN A 121 -29.37 -32.62 -24.47
C ASN A 121 -28.49 -31.61 -25.24
N GLU A 122 -28.61 -31.59 -26.57
CA GLU A 122 -28.14 -30.48 -27.40
C GLU A 122 -28.95 -29.21 -27.06
N TYR A 123 -28.48 -28.46 -26.07
CA TYR A 123 -29.05 -27.17 -25.72
C TYR A 123 -28.89 -26.20 -26.91
N GLU A 124 -30.02 -25.73 -27.45
CA GLU A 124 -30.05 -24.89 -28.64
C GLU A 124 -29.98 -23.40 -28.27
N ALA A 125 -29.13 -22.64 -28.96
CA ALA A 125 -28.96 -21.20 -28.77
C ALA A 125 -29.28 -20.42 -30.03
N CYS A 126 -29.73 -19.16 -29.86
CA CYS A 126 -30.05 -18.25 -30.95
C CYS A 126 -31.14 -18.80 -31.90
N ASN A 127 -32.31 -19.19 -31.38
CA ASN A 127 -33.37 -19.82 -32.16
C ASN A 127 -34.41 -18.80 -32.67
N ARG A 128 -34.17 -18.30 -33.89
CA ARG A 128 -35.01 -17.28 -34.54
C ARG A 128 -36.45 -17.70 -34.89
N ASP A 129 -36.79 -18.99 -34.81
CA ASP A 129 -38.11 -19.48 -35.24
C ASP A 129 -39.13 -19.58 -34.09
N THR A 130 -38.70 -19.45 -32.82
CA THR A 130 -39.58 -19.43 -31.66
C THR A 130 -39.92 -18.01 -31.19
N SER A 131 -41.07 -17.47 -31.63
CA SER A 131 -41.59 -16.19 -31.17
C SER A 131 -42.29 -16.30 -29.80
N GLY A 132 -41.52 -16.65 -28.77
CA GLY A 132 -42.00 -16.85 -27.39
C GLY A 132 -40.84 -16.85 -26.40
N ASP A 133 -41.15 -16.67 -25.11
CA ASP A 133 -40.23 -16.28 -24.03
C ASP A 133 -39.28 -17.39 -23.54
N SER A 134 -38.59 -18.09 -24.46
CA SER A 134 -37.79 -19.29 -24.17
C SER A 134 -36.53 -19.43 -25.06
N GLU A 135 -35.89 -18.34 -25.48
CA GLU A 135 -34.50 -18.41 -25.97
C GLU A 135 -33.55 -18.62 -24.78
N LEU A 136 -32.85 -19.76 -24.76
CA LEU A 136 -31.94 -20.15 -23.67
C LEU A 136 -30.69 -19.26 -23.58
N CYS A 137 -30.32 -18.60 -24.67
CA CYS A 137 -29.36 -17.51 -24.71
C CYS A 137 -29.83 -16.44 -25.69
N HIS A 138 -29.66 -15.17 -25.34
CA HIS A 138 -29.93 -14.06 -26.25
C HIS A 138 -28.75 -13.84 -27.20
N CYS A 139 -29.02 -13.59 -28.48
CA CYS A 139 -27.97 -13.42 -29.48
C CYS A 139 -28.24 -12.23 -30.41
N ASP A 140 -27.63 -11.08 -30.15
CA ASP A 140 -27.69 -9.88 -31.00
C ASP A 140 -26.32 -9.53 -31.61
N MET A 141 -26.32 -8.84 -32.75
CA MET A 141 -25.11 -8.47 -33.51
C MET A 141 -24.10 -9.63 -33.65
N GLU A 142 -23.01 -9.58 -32.88
CA GLU A 142 -21.92 -10.57 -32.77
C GLU A 142 -21.71 -11.03 -31.31
N GLU A 143 -22.67 -10.80 -30.42
CA GLU A 143 -22.66 -11.29 -29.02
C GLU A 143 -23.63 -12.46 -28.85
N ILE A 144 -23.16 -13.53 -28.20
CA ILE A 144 -24.01 -14.55 -27.58
C ILE A 144 -23.96 -14.40 -26.06
N ASN A 145 -25.12 -14.13 -25.47
CA ASN A 145 -25.29 -13.87 -24.05
C ASN A 145 -26.14 -14.97 -23.42
N CYS A 146 -25.45 -15.88 -22.74
CA CYS A 146 -25.95 -16.99 -21.94
C CYS A 146 -25.73 -16.71 -20.44
N SER A 147 -25.79 -15.46 -19.99
CA SER A 147 -25.63 -15.14 -18.56
C SER A 147 -26.90 -15.45 -17.76
N SER A 148 -26.74 -15.85 -16.49
CA SER A 148 -27.84 -16.08 -15.54
C SER A 148 -28.96 -17.02 -16.04
N VAL A 149 -28.63 -18.07 -16.79
CA VAL A 149 -29.60 -18.95 -17.47
C VAL A 149 -30.30 -19.89 -16.47
N ILE A 150 -31.63 -19.98 -16.57
CA ILE A 150 -32.51 -20.78 -15.71
C ILE A 150 -33.21 -21.86 -16.56
N LEU A 151 -33.30 -23.09 -16.06
CA LEU A 151 -33.78 -24.27 -16.81
C LEU A 151 -35.03 -24.97 -16.22
N ASP A 152 -35.78 -24.30 -15.34
CA ASP A 152 -36.93 -24.81 -14.54
C ASP A 152 -36.61 -25.97 -13.57
N ALA A 153 -37.31 -26.17 -12.44
CA ALA A 153 -38.44 -25.43 -11.85
C ALA A 153 -38.19 -25.01 -10.39
N GLU A 154 -37.02 -25.34 -9.82
CA GLU A 154 -36.51 -24.88 -8.51
C GLU A 154 -35.10 -24.25 -8.67
N GLU A 155 -34.92 -23.53 -9.78
CA GLU A 155 -33.70 -22.79 -10.21
C GLU A 155 -32.38 -23.58 -10.41
N PRO A 156 -32.35 -24.62 -11.27
CA PRO A 156 -31.09 -25.11 -11.84
C PRO A 156 -30.54 -24.11 -12.87
N LYS A 157 -29.25 -23.77 -12.72
CA LYS A 157 -28.49 -22.93 -13.65
C LYS A 157 -27.77 -23.76 -14.72
N LEU A 158 -27.31 -23.11 -15.79
CA LEU A 158 -26.56 -23.76 -16.87
C LEU A 158 -25.25 -24.39 -16.35
N HIS A 159 -25.02 -25.67 -16.67
CA HIS A 159 -23.84 -26.44 -16.22
C HIS A 159 -22.81 -26.71 -17.33
N THR A 160 -23.15 -26.47 -18.59
CA THR A 160 -22.33 -26.73 -19.78
C THR A 160 -22.41 -25.56 -20.77
N MET A 161 -21.41 -25.41 -21.62
CA MET A 161 -21.37 -24.40 -22.69
C MET A 161 -21.46 -25.05 -24.08
N ASP A 162 -21.77 -26.35 -24.13
CA ASP A 162 -21.87 -27.19 -25.34
C ASP A 162 -23.15 -26.88 -26.15
N LEU A 163 -23.31 -25.62 -26.55
CA LEU A 163 -24.53 -25.08 -27.14
C LEU A 163 -24.47 -25.04 -28.67
N LEU A 164 -25.55 -25.47 -29.34
CA LEU A 164 -25.68 -25.37 -30.78
C LEU A 164 -26.36 -24.07 -31.22
N ILE A 165 -25.57 -23.17 -31.82
CA ILE A 165 -26.07 -21.95 -32.48
C ILE A 165 -26.89 -22.32 -33.72
N LYS A 166 -28.20 -22.01 -33.72
CA LYS A 166 -29.10 -22.26 -34.87
C LYS A 166 -29.20 -21.09 -35.85
N LYS A 167 -28.87 -19.86 -35.40
CA LYS A 167 -28.93 -18.60 -36.17
C LYS A 167 -27.97 -18.62 -37.36
N LYS A 168 -28.41 -19.16 -38.50
CA LYS A 168 -27.60 -19.33 -39.71
C LYS A 168 -26.88 -18.03 -40.12
N GLY A 169 -25.55 -18.10 -40.20
CA GLY A 169 -24.70 -16.96 -40.62
C GLY A 169 -24.42 -15.93 -39.53
N PHE A 170 -24.84 -16.17 -38.28
CA PHE A 170 -24.29 -15.48 -37.11
C PHE A 170 -22.94 -16.08 -36.75
N ILE A 171 -21.98 -15.21 -36.47
CA ILE A 171 -20.64 -15.53 -36.03
C ILE A 171 -20.43 -14.74 -34.73
N PRO A 172 -20.25 -15.40 -33.57
CA PRO A 172 -20.02 -14.68 -32.33
C PRO A 172 -18.56 -14.19 -32.25
N TYR A 173 -18.39 -12.95 -31.82
CA TYR A 173 -17.14 -12.31 -31.42
C TYR A 173 -17.02 -12.26 -29.88
N THR A 174 -18.15 -12.02 -29.21
CA THR A 174 -18.29 -12.02 -27.75
C THR A 174 -19.15 -13.19 -27.30
N ALA A 175 -18.70 -13.92 -26.29
CA ALA A 175 -19.48 -14.95 -25.59
C ALA A 175 -19.50 -14.67 -24.08
N ASN A 176 -20.70 -14.57 -23.53
CA ASN A 176 -20.93 -14.34 -22.10
C ASN A 176 -21.70 -15.52 -21.49
N PHE A 177 -21.07 -16.26 -20.60
CA PHE A 177 -21.61 -17.40 -19.84
C PHE A 177 -21.60 -17.13 -18.33
N SER A 178 -21.54 -15.86 -17.91
CA SER A 178 -21.41 -15.48 -16.50
C SER A 178 -22.63 -15.84 -15.64
N ASP A 179 -22.43 -15.91 -14.32
CA ASP A 179 -23.47 -16.20 -13.32
C ASP A 179 -24.23 -17.51 -13.57
N ASN A 180 -23.48 -18.59 -13.81
CA ASN A 180 -23.99 -19.93 -14.09
C ASN A 180 -23.40 -20.97 -13.11
N ALA A 181 -23.60 -22.26 -13.38
CA ALA A 181 -23.13 -23.37 -12.55
C ALA A 181 -22.14 -24.29 -13.29
N ILE A 182 -21.36 -23.75 -14.24
CA ILE A 182 -20.36 -24.49 -15.02
C ILE A 182 -19.21 -24.92 -14.10
N VAL A 183 -18.96 -26.23 -13.99
CA VAL A 183 -17.98 -26.82 -13.05
C VAL A 183 -16.62 -27.13 -13.71
N ARG A 184 -16.61 -27.34 -15.03
CA ARG A 184 -15.42 -27.71 -15.81
C ARG A 184 -15.49 -27.08 -17.19
N LEU A 185 -14.35 -26.56 -17.66
CA LEU A 185 -14.16 -26.14 -19.04
C LEU A 185 -13.62 -27.32 -19.86
N LEU A 186 -14.20 -27.59 -21.02
CA LEU A 186 -13.81 -28.69 -21.91
C LEU A 186 -13.46 -28.16 -23.30
N ARG A 187 -12.41 -28.71 -23.91
CA ARG A 187 -11.92 -28.28 -25.23
C ARG A 187 -12.94 -28.61 -26.33
N GLY A 188 -13.26 -27.63 -27.19
CA GLY A 188 -14.22 -27.78 -28.29
C GLY A 188 -15.67 -27.99 -27.80
N LYS A 189 -15.93 -27.54 -26.57
CA LYS A 189 -17.18 -27.69 -25.82
C LYS A 189 -17.54 -26.38 -25.10
N ILE A 190 -17.08 -25.24 -25.64
CA ILE A 190 -17.37 -23.90 -25.12
C ILE A 190 -18.30 -23.14 -26.06
N LEU A 191 -18.14 -23.27 -27.38
CA LEU A 191 -19.10 -22.87 -28.40
C LEU A 191 -18.80 -23.68 -29.67
N PRO A 192 -19.18 -24.96 -29.73
CA PRO A 192 -18.65 -25.92 -30.70
C PRO A 192 -18.60 -25.40 -32.15
N GLY A 193 -17.39 -25.30 -32.69
CA GLY A 193 -17.16 -24.87 -34.08
C GLY A 193 -17.29 -23.36 -34.31
N ASN A 194 -17.39 -22.56 -33.25
CA ASN A 194 -17.38 -21.10 -33.27
C ASN A 194 -16.27 -20.52 -32.39
N GLU A 195 -15.56 -21.33 -31.60
CA GLU A 195 -14.53 -20.87 -30.66
C GLU A 195 -13.38 -20.09 -31.33
N GLU A 196 -13.06 -20.36 -32.60
CA GLU A 196 -12.03 -19.63 -33.34
C GLU A 196 -12.40 -18.18 -33.68
N HIS A 197 -13.68 -17.81 -33.58
CA HIS A 197 -14.16 -16.45 -33.82
C HIS A 197 -14.24 -15.60 -32.54
N ILE A 198 -14.18 -16.23 -31.37
CA ILE A 198 -14.32 -15.55 -30.08
C ILE A 198 -13.07 -14.75 -29.72
N SER A 199 -13.27 -13.44 -29.55
CA SER A 199 -12.30 -12.48 -29.05
C SER A 199 -12.51 -12.15 -27.57
N ILE A 200 -13.76 -12.18 -27.09
CA ILE A 200 -14.12 -11.88 -25.70
C ILE A 200 -14.90 -13.05 -25.13
N LEU A 201 -14.36 -13.69 -24.09
CA LEU A 201 -14.99 -14.82 -23.40
C LEU A 201 -15.14 -14.51 -21.91
N ASP A 202 -16.38 -14.45 -21.43
CA ASP A 202 -16.71 -14.29 -20.03
C ASP A 202 -17.34 -15.57 -19.48
N ILE A 203 -16.70 -16.17 -18.46
CA ILE A 203 -17.21 -17.33 -17.72
C ILE A 203 -17.08 -17.03 -16.21
N SER A 204 -17.24 -15.76 -15.82
CA SER A 204 -17.17 -15.35 -14.42
C SER A 204 -18.39 -15.81 -13.61
N TYR A 205 -18.33 -15.71 -12.28
CA TYR A 205 -19.44 -16.10 -11.37
C TYR A 205 -19.95 -17.53 -11.66
N ASN A 206 -19.02 -18.47 -11.75
CA ASN A 206 -19.29 -19.86 -12.09
C ASN A 206 -18.64 -20.80 -11.06
N GLN A 207 -18.69 -22.11 -11.31
CA GLN A 207 -18.18 -23.11 -10.36
C GLN A 207 -16.88 -23.78 -10.79
N VAL A 208 -16.18 -23.24 -11.80
CA VAL A 208 -15.04 -23.88 -12.47
C VAL A 208 -13.92 -24.18 -11.49
N ARG A 209 -13.59 -25.47 -11.33
CA ARG A 209 -12.53 -25.92 -10.40
C ARG A 209 -11.17 -26.10 -11.08
N PHE A 210 -11.19 -26.44 -12.36
CA PHE A 210 -10.02 -26.74 -13.17
C PHE A 210 -10.23 -26.26 -14.61
N ALA A 211 -9.19 -25.66 -15.18
CA ALA A 211 -9.01 -25.52 -16.62
C ALA A 211 -7.96 -26.56 -17.05
N ASP A 212 -8.31 -27.41 -18.02
CA ASP A 212 -7.38 -28.39 -18.60
C ASP A 212 -6.42 -27.69 -19.58
N SER A 213 -5.20 -28.20 -19.72
CA SER A 213 -4.08 -27.45 -20.33
C SER A 213 -4.23 -27.12 -21.82
N ASP A 214 -5.18 -27.73 -22.52
CA ASP A 214 -5.47 -27.48 -23.93
C ASP A 214 -6.86 -26.84 -24.15
N VAL A 215 -7.54 -26.40 -23.08
CA VAL A 215 -8.94 -25.93 -23.17
C VAL A 215 -9.11 -24.70 -24.05
N PHE A 216 -8.14 -23.77 -24.01
CA PHE A 216 -8.13 -22.58 -24.86
C PHE A 216 -7.48 -22.81 -26.24
N THR A 217 -7.15 -24.05 -26.63
CA THR A 217 -6.58 -24.34 -27.97
C THR A 217 -7.46 -23.88 -29.14
N PRO A 218 -8.81 -24.01 -29.09
CA PRO A 218 -9.68 -23.55 -30.19
C PRO A 218 -9.74 -22.02 -30.34
N PHE A 219 -9.36 -21.27 -29.31
CA PHE A 219 -9.58 -19.84 -29.16
C PHE A 219 -8.49 -19.00 -29.82
N THR A 220 -8.36 -19.12 -31.13
CA THR A 220 -7.26 -18.56 -31.94
C THR A 220 -7.24 -17.04 -32.05
N ASN A 221 -8.29 -16.34 -31.62
CA ASN A 221 -8.42 -14.87 -31.66
C ASN A 221 -8.71 -14.22 -30.29
N LEU A 222 -8.62 -14.98 -29.18
CA LEU A 222 -9.08 -14.51 -27.87
C LEU A 222 -8.21 -13.37 -27.30
N THR A 223 -8.82 -12.20 -27.11
CA THR A 223 -8.19 -10.99 -26.56
C THR A 223 -8.55 -10.70 -25.10
N LYS A 224 -9.73 -11.11 -24.64
CA LYS A 224 -10.17 -10.93 -23.25
C LYS A 224 -10.74 -12.23 -22.70
N LEU A 225 -10.21 -12.68 -21.57
CA LEU A 225 -10.67 -13.86 -20.85
C LEU A 225 -11.02 -13.47 -19.41
N ASN A 226 -12.30 -13.61 -19.04
CA ASN A 226 -12.77 -13.41 -17.68
C ASN A 226 -13.14 -14.76 -17.04
N LEU A 227 -12.41 -15.12 -15.98
CA LEU A 227 -12.63 -16.30 -15.13
C LEU A 227 -12.89 -15.90 -13.66
N ALA A 228 -13.23 -14.64 -13.40
CA ALA A 228 -13.45 -14.11 -12.05
C ALA A 228 -14.53 -14.88 -11.27
N HIS A 229 -14.50 -14.83 -9.94
CA HIS A 229 -15.52 -15.45 -9.07
C HIS A 229 -15.80 -16.93 -9.41
N ASN A 230 -14.73 -17.74 -9.49
CA ASN A 230 -14.79 -19.17 -9.75
C ASN A 230 -14.12 -19.98 -8.62
N ASN A 231 -13.91 -21.28 -8.81
CA ASN A 231 -13.33 -22.19 -7.81
C ASN A 231 -11.93 -22.70 -8.19
N LEU A 232 -11.20 -22.00 -9.07
CA LEU A 232 -9.86 -22.42 -9.53
C LEU A 232 -8.89 -22.45 -8.34
N GLN A 233 -8.27 -23.59 -8.07
CA GLN A 233 -7.31 -23.76 -6.97
C GLN A 233 -5.83 -23.70 -7.41
N THR A 234 -5.59 -24.02 -8.69
CA THR A 234 -4.26 -24.09 -9.31
C THR A 234 -4.39 -23.80 -10.79
N ILE A 235 -3.47 -23.00 -11.35
CA ILE A 235 -3.32 -22.86 -12.80
C ILE A 235 -2.24 -23.83 -13.27
N LYS A 236 -2.57 -24.77 -14.16
CA LYS A 236 -1.61 -25.75 -14.70
C LYS A 236 -0.93 -25.20 -15.95
N LYS A 237 0.41 -25.26 -16.01
CA LYS A 237 1.09 -25.08 -17.30
C LYS A 237 0.71 -26.22 -18.27
N PRO A 238 0.65 -25.97 -19.60
CA PRO A 238 0.75 -24.68 -20.27
C PRO A 238 -0.62 -24.13 -20.72
N VAL A 239 -1.58 -23.93 -19.80
CA VAL A 239 -3.00 -23.61 -20.16
C VAL A 239 -3.20 -22.38 -21.07
N PHE A 240 -2.29 -21.40 -21.04
CA PHE A 240 -2.37 -20.19 -21.87
C PHE A 240 -1.57 -20.27 -23.19
N GLU A 241 -1.00 -21.42 -23.57
CA GLU A 241 -0.07 -21.56 -24.70
C GLU A 241 -0.64 -21.06 -26.04
N SER A 242 -1.90 -21.40 -26.34
CA SER A 242 -2.56 -21.01 -27.58
C SER A 242 -2.85 -19.52 -27.68
N VAL A 243 -3.05 -18.84 -26.55
CA VAL A 243 -3.51 -17.44 -26.48
C VAL A 243 -2.39 -16.44 -26.20
N LYS A 244 -1.14 -16.90 -26.05
CA LYS A 244 0.09 -16.08 -25.87
C LYS A 244 0.18 -14.86 -26.77
N LYS A 245 -0.25 -14.99 -28.03
CA LYS A 245 -0.14 -13.94 -29.06
C LYS A 245 -1.37 -13.04 -29.18
N THR A 246 -2.48 -13.39 -28.54
CA THR A 246 -3.77 -12.71 -28.72
C THR A 246 -4.32 -12.10 -27.45
N LEU A 247 -4.01 -12.66 -26.27
CA LEU A 247 -4.60 -12.23 -25.00
C LEU A 247 -4.05 -10.87 -24.55
N HIS A 248 -4.95 -9.92 -24.31
CA HIS A 248 -4.67 -8.55 -23.88
C HIS A 248 -5.17 -8.26 -22.45
N ARG A 249 -6.25 -8.92 -22.00
CA ARG A 249 -6.72 -8.88 -20.60
C ARG A 249 -7.06 -10.27 -20.09
N LEU A 250 -6.59 -10.57 -18.88
CA LEU A 250 -6.86 -11.81 -18.16
C LEU A 250 -7.36 -11.48 -16.76
N ASP A 251 -8.58 -11.92 -16.44
CA ASP A 251 -9.18 -11.78 -15.12
C ASP A 251 -9.31 -13.14 -14.44
N LEU A 252 -8.67 -13.28 -13.28
CA LEU A 252 -8.62 -14.48 -12.45
C LEU A 252 -9.07 -14.19 -11.01
N SER A 253 -9.66 -13.01 -10.77
CA SER A 253 -10.04 -12.52 -9.45
C SER A 253 -11.04 -13.43 -8.72
N TYR A 254 -11.11 -13.32 -7.40
CA TYR A 254 -12.03 -14.03 -6.51
C TYR A 254 -12.13 -15.55 -6.75
N ASN A 255 -10.98 -16.15 -7.08
CA ASN A 255 -10.81 -17.59 -7.18
C ASN A 255 -10.23 -18.15 -5.87
N ARG A 256 -9.70 -19.38 -5.89
CA ARG A 256 -9.14 -20.07 -4.73
C ARG A 256 -7.66 -20.42 -4.92
N ILE A 257 -6.96 -19.66 -5.76
CA ILE A 257 -5.57 -19.93 -6.16
C ILE A 257 -4.67 -19.70 -4.94
N LYS A 258 -3.93 -20.75 -4.53
CA LYS A 258 -3.03 -20.70 -3.37
C LYS A 258 -1.55 -20.52 -3.74
N VAL A 259 -1.21 -20.94 -4.95
CA VAL A 259 0.13 -20.91 -5.53
C VAL A 259 -0.01 -20.66 -7.03
N LEU A 260 0.68 -19.66 -7.54
CA LEU A 260 0.95 -19.50 -8.97
C LEU A 260 2.32 -20.15 -9.26
N PRO A 261 2.42 -21.07 -10.24
CA PRO A 261 3.72 -21.59 -10.67
C PRO A 261 4.60 -20.49 -11.30
N ASP A 262 5.92 -20.68 -11.20
CA ASP A 262 6.89 -19.81 -11.85
C ASP A 262 6.71 -19.81 -13.37
N ASN A 263 6.72 -18.62 -13.96
CA ASN A 263 6.40 -18.33 -15.35
C ASN A 263 5.04 -18.94 -15.79
N VAL A 264 4.01 -18.93 -14.96
CA VAL A 264 2.66 -19.41 -15.37
C VAL A 264 2.06 -18.58 -16.52
N PHE A 265 2.50 -17.33 -16.66
CA PHE A 265 2.11 -16.38 -17.71
C PHE A 265 3.13 -16.23 -18.85
N GLU A 266 4.12 -17.14 -18.93
CA GLU A 266 5.29 -17.06 -19.82
C GLU A 266 4.96 -16.82 -21.29
N GLY A 267 5.34 -15.66 -21.82
CA GLY A 267 5.16 -15.33 -23.23
C GLY A 267 3.75 -14.86 -23.60
N LEU A 268 2.90 -14.48 -22.64
CA LEU A 268 1.71 -13.63 -22.89
C LEU A 268 2.14 -12.18 -23.21
N THR A 269 3.00 -11.99 -24.23
CA THR A 269 3.73 -10.73 -24.49
C THR A 269 2.85 -9.54 -24.86
N ASN A 270 1.58 -9.78 -25.17
CA ASN A 270 0.56 -8.77 -25.52
C ASN A 270 -0.43 -8.50 -24.38
N LEU A 271 -0.30 -9.18 -23.23
CA LEU A 271 -1.14 -8.96 -22.06
C LEU A 271 -0.83 -7.59 -21.46
N LYS A 272 -1.84 -6.72 -21.43
CA LYS A 272 -1.79 -5.37 -20.86
C LYS A 272 -2.34 -5.31 -19.44
N VAL A 273 -3.36 -6.12 -19.15
CA VAL A 273 -4.06 -6.09 -17.85
C VAL A 273 -4.17 -7.49 -17.25
N LEU A 274 -3.73 -7.63 -16.00
CA LEU A 274 -3.82 -8.86 -15.22
C LEU A 274 -4.49 -8.56 -13.87
N VAL A 275 -5.57 -9.29 -13.56
CA VAL A 275 -6.34 -9.14 -12.32
C VAL A 275 -6.26 -10.44 -11.54
N LEU A 276 -5.70 -10.39 -10.32
CA LEU A 276 -5.50 -11.55 -9.43
C LEU A 276 -6.24 -11.44 -8.10
N ASP A 277 -7.02 -10.36 -7.90
CA ASP A 277 -7.66 -9.96 -6.63
C ASP A 277 -8.35 -11.11 -5.88
N GLY A 278 -8.43 -11.02 -4.55
CA GLY A 278 -9.20 -11.93 -3.72
C GLY A 278 -8.73 -13.40 -3.73
N ASN A 279 -7.56 -13.70 -4.31
CA ASN A 279 -6.97 -15.03 -4.31
C ASN A 279 -6.03 -15.23 -3.10
N PRO A 280 -6.12 -16.35 -2.36
CA PRO A 280 -5.31 -16.63 -1.17
C PRO A 280 -3.88 -17.11 -1.51
N ILE A 281 -3.16 -16.36 -2.35
CA ILE A 281 -1.81 -16.68 -2.84
C ILE A 281 -0.79 -16.42 -1.72
N LYS A 282 -0.11 -17.48 -1.29
CA LYS A 282 0.78 -17.43 -0.11
C LYS A 282 2.22 -17.00 -0.36
N VAL A 283 2.66 -17.04 -1.61
CA VAL A 283 4.07 -16.83 -1.97
C VAL A 283 4.09 -16.04 -3.27
N TRP A 284 4.60 -14.82 -3.19
CA TRP A 284 4.81 -13.93 -4.32
C TRP A 284 6.29 -13.89 -4.65
N ARG A 285 6.61 -14.10 -5.93
CA ARG A 285 7.96 -14.17 -6.49
C ARG A 285 7.92 -13.60 -7.91
N LYS A 286 8.96 -12.87 -8.31
CA LYS A 286 8.98 -12.17 -9.61
C LYS A 286 8.86 -13.12 -10.81
N GLU A 287 9.34 -14.35 -10.66
CA GLU A 287 9.26 -15.40 -11.68
C GLU A 287 7.81 -15.72 -12.09
N ILE A 288 6.81 -15.49 -11.23
CA ILE A 288 5.37 -15.61 -11.58
C ILE A 288 5.05 -14.74 -12.81
N PHE A 289 5.63 -13.55 -12.88
CA PHE A 289 5.36 -12.52 -13.89
C PHE A 289 6.30 -12.57 -15.11
N THR A 290 7.23 -13.51 -15.19
CA THR A 290 8.17 -13.64 -16.32
C THR A 290 7.45 -13.76 -17.66
N GLY A 291 7.82 -12.90 -18.63
CA GLY A 291 7.27 -12.88 -19.99
C GLY A 291 6.03 -12.02 -20.18
N LEU A 292 5.66 -11.20 -19.19
CA LEU A 292 4.60 -10.19 -19.25
C LEU A 292 5.11 -8.84 -19.79
N ASP A 293 5.85 -8.89 -20.90
CA ASP A 293 6.66 -7.78 -21.42
C ASP A 293 5.88 -6.51 -21.76
N SER A 294 4.55 -6.56 -21.85
CA SER A 294 3.65 -5.43 -22.16
C SER A 294 2.56 -5.18 -21.11
N LEU A 295 2.70 -5.72 -19.90
CA LEU A 295 1.76 -5.45 -18.83
C LEU A 295 1.84 -3.98 -18.41
N GLU A 296 0.69 -3.31 -18.40
CA GLU A 296 0.50 -1.89 -18.10
C GLU A 296 -0.26 -1.70 -16.79
N GLU A 297 -1.21 -2.60 -16.48
CA GLU A 297 -2.04 -2.62 -15.27
C GLU A 297 -1.94 -3.97 -14.55
N LEU A 298 -1.69 -3.96 -13.23
CA LEU A 298 -1.73 -5.14 -12.36
C LEU A 298 -2.62 -4.89 -11.13
N SER A 299 -3.57 -5.79 -10.87
CA SER A 299 -4.44 -5.70 -9.68
C SER A 299 -4.21 -6.91 -8.76
N LEU A 300 -3.88 -6.62 -7.49
CA LEU A 300 -3.61 -7.57 -6.41
C LEU A 300 -4.47 -7.26 -5.16
N ASP A 301 -5.66 -6.70 -5.35
CA ASP A 301 -6.54 -6.28 -4.24
C ASP A 301 -6.94 -7.50 -3.38
N ASN A 302 -7.05 -7.33 -2.06
CA ASN A 302 -7.56 -8.36 -1.15
C ASN A 302 -6.84 -9.73 -1.27
N CYS A 303 -5.54 -9.72 -1.59
CA CYS A 303 -4.71 -10.93 -1.70
C CYS A 303 -4.07 -11.36 -0.35
N ASN A 304 -4.40 -10.66 0.74
CA ASN A 304 -3.78 -10.81 2.06
C ASN A 304 -2.24 -10.56 2.01
N LEU A 305 -1.84 -9.48 1.35
CA LEU A 305 -0.45 -8.99 1.32
C LEU A 305 -0.13 -8.22 2.60
N ASP A 306 0.78 -8.73 3.41
CA ASP A 306 1.36 -8.07 4.58
C ASP A 306 2.70 -7.37 4.25
N ASP A 307 3.51 -7.96 3.36
CA ASP A 307 4.70 -7.38 2.74
C ASP A 307 4.80 -7.75 1.23
N LEU A 308 5.65 -7.05 0.47
CA LEU A 308 5.92 -7.32 -0.95
C LEU A 308 7.44 -7.33 -1.23
N PRO A 309 8.00 -8.41 -1.81
CA PRO A 309 9.41 -8.46 -2.19
C PRO A 309 9.83 -7.27 -3.05
N ALA A 310 10.97 -6.66 -2.71
CA ALA A 310 11.45 -5.44 -3.35
C ALA A 310 11.73 -5.58 -4.86
N ASP A 311 11.88 -6.81 -5.35
CA ASP A 311 12.12 -7.18 -6.75
C ASP A 311 10.89 -7.79 -7.45
N LEU A 312 9.72 -7.87 -6.80
CA LEU A 312 8.54 -8.58 -7.31
C LEU A 312 8.11 -8.14 -8.72
N PHE A 313 8.29 -6.86 -9.05
CA PHE A 313 7.91 -6.27 -10.34
C PHE A 313 9.10 -6.07 -11.30
N GLU A 314 10.30 -6.62 -11.01
CA GLU A 314 11.51 -6.49 -11.84
C GLU A 314 11.28 -6.95 -13.30
N PHE A 315 10.44 -7.96 -13.50
CA PHE A 315 10.10 -8.50 -14.83
C PHE A 315 8.87 -7.85 -15.50
N LEU A 316 8.44 -6.66 -15.02
CA LEU A 316 7.29 -5.92 -15.56
C LEU A 316 7.72 -4.54 -16.15
N PRO A 317 8.51 -4.52 -17.24
CA PRO A 317 9.18 -3.30 -17.74
C PRO A 317 8.27 -2.24 -18.37
N LYS A 318 6.94 -2.45 -18.38
CA LYS A 318 5.93 -1.48 -18.81
C LYS A 318 4.85 -1.21 -17.76
N LEU A 319 4.98 -1.70 -16.51
CA LEU A 319 3.94 -1.52 -15.50
C LEU A 319 3.79 -0.04 -15.15
N VAL A 320 2.59 0.50 -15.36
CA VAL A 320 2.21 1.89 -15.14
C VAL A 320 1.29 2.02 -13.92
N GLY A 321 0.29 1.14 -13.80
CA GLY A 321 -0.68 1.13 -12.71
C GLY A 321 -0.62 -0.13 -11.85
N VAL A 322 -0.66 0.01 -10.52
CA VAL A 322 -0.82 -1.13 -9.60
C VAL A 322 -1.88 -0.86 -8.52
N SER A 323 -2.80 -1.80 -8.34
CA SER A 323 -3.79 -1.78 -7.25
C SER A 323 -3.42 -2.81 -6.20
N LEU A 324 -3.34 -2.36 -4.94
CA LEU A 324 -2.93 -3.13 -3.76
C LEU A 324 -3.97 -3.01 -2.63
N ARG A 325 -5.23 -2.67 -2.94
CA ARG A 325 -6.24 -2.29 -1.94
C ARG A 325 -6.67 -3.45 -1.05
N GLN A 326 -7.26 -3.14 0.09
CA GLN A 326 -7.83 -4.13 1.02
C GLN A 326 -6.81 -5.19 1.49
N ASN A 327 -5.51 -4.87 1.46
CA ASN A 327 -4.43 -5.73 1.92
C ASN A 327 -3.91 -5.27 3.30
N PRO A 328 -3.48 -6.19 4.19
CA PRO A 328 -3.02 -5.87 5.54
C PRO A 328 -1.67 -5.14 5.65
N LEU A 329 -1.17 -4.51 4.58
CA LEU A 329 0.07 -3.72 4.54
C LEU A 329 0.11 -2.68 5.68
N GLU A 330 1.12 -2.77 6.56
CA GLU A 330 1.32 -1.80 7.66
C GLU A 330 2.22 -0.61 7.26
N GLU A 331 2.95 -0.72 6.14
CA GLU A 331 3.89 0.27 5.61
C GLU A 331 3.77 0.40 4.08
N ILE A 332 4.35 1.46 3.49
CA ILE A 332 4.44 1.64 2.04
C ILE A 332 5.48 0.65 1.47
N PRO A 333 5.13 -0.28 0.56
CA PRO A 333 6.08 -1.30 0.10
C PRO A 333 7.24 -0.72 -0.71
N THR A 334 8.47 -1.17 -0.44
CA THR A 334 9.67 -0.63 -1.10
C THR A 334 9.70 -0.84 -2.62
N VAL A 335 8.94 -1.81 -3.15
CA VAL A 335 8.79 -2.00 -4.60
C VAL A 335 8.05 -0.83 -5.26
N VAL A 336 7.05 -0.24 -4.59
CA VAL A 336 6.29 0.95 -5.06
C VAL A 336 7.18 2.20 -5.04
N ALA A 337 8.02 2.34 -4.01
CA ALA A 337 8.92 3.48 -3.86
C ALA A 337 10.08 3.52 -4.88
N ASN A 338 10.42 2.38 -5.50
CA ASN A 338 11.58 2.24 -6.37
C ASN A 338 11.27 2.00 -7.86
N LEU A 339 10.05 1.57 -8.22
CA LEU A 339 9.71 1.19 -9.60
C LEU A 339 9.51 2.41 -10.51
N LYS A 340 10.58 2.81 -11.21
CA LYS A 340 10.65 3.98 -12.12
C LYS A 340 9.67 3.97 -13.32
N THR A 341 8.93 2.89 -13.58
CA THR A 341 7.88 2.85 -14.62
C THR A 341 6.50 3.16 -14.06
N LEU A 342 6.32 2.98 -12.75
CA LEU A 342 5.04 3.09 -12.07
C LEU A 342 4.64 4.56 -11.95
N LYS A 343 3.39 4.85 -12.31
CA LYS A 343 2.77 6.17 -12.27
C LYS A 343 1.62 6.22 -11.27
N ASP A 344 0.82 5.17 -11.26
CA ASP A 344 -0.49 5.18 -10.63
C ASP A 344 -0.53 4.05 -9.59
N VAL A 345 -0.78 4.39 -8.32
CA VAL A 345 -0.84 3.38 -7.26
C VAL A 345 -2.02 3.62 -6.32
N ASP A 346 -2.82 2.57 -6.14
CA ASP A 346 -3.89 2.55 -5.14
C ASP A 346 -3.53 1.58 -4.00
N MET A 347 -3.41 2.14 -2.79
CA MET A 347 -3.17 1.41 -1.53
C MET A 347 -4.31 1.66 -0.52
N SER A 348 -5.50 2.02 -1.01
CA SER A 348 -6.68 2.29 -0.18
C SER A 348 -7.14 1.07 0.62
N GLU A 349 -7.80 1.31 1.75
CA GLU A 349 -8.33 0.26 2.65
C GLU A 349 -7.23 -0.68 3.21
N THR A 350 -5.96 -0.24 3.26
CA THR A 350 -4.83 -0.99 3.83
C THR A 350 -4.52 -0.55 5.28
N ASN A 351 -3.71 -1.34 6.02
CA ASN A 351 -3.51 -1.15 7.46
C ASN A 351 -2.55 -0.01 7.85
N ILE A 352 -1.98 0.73 6.88
CA ILE A 352 -0.88 1.69 7.13
C ILE A 352 -1.27 2.73 8.20
N THR A 353 -0.50 2.78 9.28
CA THR A 353 -0.80 3.61 10.47
C THR A 353 -0.30 5.05 10.37
N GLU A 354 0.75 5.27 9.57
CA GLU A 354 1.44 6.55 9.38
C GLU A 354 2.19 6.55 8.04
N ILE A 355 2.20 7.68 7.33
CA ILE A 355 3.13 7.88 6.21
C ILE A 355 4.44 8.42 6.79
N ARG A 356 5.50 7.60 6.76
CA ARG A 356 6.79 7.90 7.38
C ARG A 356 7.68 8.79 6.51
N ASP A 357 8.61 9.46 7.19
CA ASP A 357 9.67 10.26 6.61
C ASP A 357 10.38 9.52 5.47
N HIS A 358 10.35 10.10 4.26
CA HIS A 358 10.91 9.52 3.04
C HIS A 358 10.34 8.16 2.61
N ALA A 359 9.05 7.85 2.86
CA ALA A 359 8.39 6.63 2.38
C ALA A 359 8.51 6.39 0.85
N PHE A 360 8.75 7.45 0.06
CA PHE A 360 8.95 7.40 -1.39
C PHE A 360 10.34 7.91 -1.84
N ALA A 361 11.39 7.64 -1.04
CA ALA A 361 12.76 8.17 -1.22
C ALA A 361 13.42 8.00 -2.61
N GLY A 362 12.91 7.11 -3.47
CA GLY A 362 13.58 6.66 -4.70
C GLY A 362 13.57 7.64 -5.89
N ASP A 363 13.10 8.89 -5.73
CA ASP A 363 12.80 9.81 -6.85
C ASP A 363 11.75 9.19 -7.80
N SER A 364 10.66 8.67 -7.23
CA SER A 364 9.70 7.85 -7.96
C SER A 364 8.93 8.65 -9.03
N ASP A 365 8.56 7.94 -10.09
CA ASP A 365 7.93 8.51 -11.29
C ASP A 365 6.40 8.70 -11.14
N LEU A 366 5.85 8.33 -9.97
CA LEU A 366 4.44 8.40 -9.60
C LEU A 366 3.79 9.76 -9.94
N GLU A 367 2.68 9.69 -10.66
CA GLU A 367 1.81 10.80 -11.05
C GLU A 367 0.52 10.81 -10.21
N GLU A 368 0.02 9.65 -9.76
CA GLU A 368 -1.20 9.48 -8.95
C GLU A 368 -0.99 8.52 -7.77
N ILE A 369 -1.42 8.94 -6.57
CA ILE A 369 -1.41 8.12 -5.34
C ILE A 369 -2.79 8.17 -4.69
N ILE A 370 -3.41 7.00 -4.52
CA ILE A 370 -4.71 6.82 -3.86
C ILE A 370 -4.49 6.08 -2.54
N LEU A 371 -4.90 6.73 -1.43
CA LEU A 371 -4.75 6.29 -0.04
C LEU A 371 -6.05 6.58 0.72
N GLU A 372 -7.18 6.08 0.21
CA GLU A 372 -8.50 6.30 0.82
C GLU A 372 -8.87 5.24 1.87
N LYS A 373 -9.83 5.59 2.74
CA LYS A 373 -10.53 4.66 3.65
C LYS A 373 -9.59 3.86 4.56
N MET A 374 -8.41 4.41 4.87
CA MET A 374 -7.36 3.80 5.66
C MET A 374 -7.79 3.77 7.14
N PRO A 375 -8.13 2.59 7.72
CA PRO A 375 -8.76 2.51 9.04
C PRO A 375 -7.87 2.94 10.21
N TYR A 376 -6.54 2.99 10.00
CA TYR A 376 -5.56 3.29 11.05
C TYR A 376 -4.64 4.48 10.73
N LEU A 377 -4.64 5.03 9.50
CA LEU A 377 -3.76 6.13 9.11
C LEU A 377 -4.04 7.36 9.98
N SER A 378 -3.06 7.73 10.80
CA SER A 378 -3.24 8.72 11.88
C SER A 378 -2.47 10.02 11.67
N VAL A 379 -1.29 9.93 11.02
CA VAL A 379 -0.38 11.05 10.78
C VAL A 379 0.38 10.87 9.46
N ILE A 380 0.66 11.98 8.78
CA ILE A 380 1.61 12.06 7.67
C ILE A 380 2.80 12.88 8.14
N ARG A 381 3.98 12.25 8.21
CA ARG A 381 5.19 12.81 8.85
C ARG A 381 5.96 13.77 7.95
N ASP A 382 7.05 14.31 8.50
CA ASP A 382 7.93 15.21 7.76
C ASP A 382 8.56 14.51 6.55
N CYS A 383 8.60 15.18 5.40
CA CYS A 383 9.05 14.59 4.14
C CYS A 383 8.34 13.26 3.73
N GLY A 384 7.13 12.98 4.22
CA GLY A 384 6.41 11.72 3.95
C GLY A 384 6.17 11.42 2.46
N PHE A 385 6.00 12.46 1.64
CA PHE A 385 5.86 12.41 0.18
C PHE A 385 7.06 13.04 -0.56
N CYS A 386 8.21 13.17 0.11
CA CYS A 386 9.46 13.59 -0.55
C CYS A 386 9.96 12.50 -1.51
N GLY A 387 10.55 12.95 -2.63
CA GLY A 387 10.99 12.06 -3.71
C GLY A 387 9.94 11.84 -4.80
N LEU A 388 8.88 12.66 -4.86
CA LEU A 388 7.77 12.53 -5.82
C LEU A 388 7.65 13.76 -6.75
N PRO A 389 8.63 14.05 -7.62
CA PRO A 389 8.65 15.27 -8.44
C PRO A 389 7.60 15.30 -9.57
N LYS A 390 6.86 14.20 -9.79
CA LYS A 390 5.85 14.02 -10.84
C LYS A 390 4.42 13.91 -10.31
N LEU A 391 4.23 13.83 -8.98
CA LEU A 391 2.93 13.63 -8.35
C LEU A 391 2.00 14.82 -8.63
N LYS A 392 0.83 14.51 -9.22
CA LYS A 392 -0.24 15.44 -9.60
C LYS A 392 -1.52 15.18 -8.81
N ILE A 393 -1.80 13.93 -8.48
CA ILE A 393 -3.06 13.51 -7.86
C ILE A 393 -2.76 12.80 -6.54
N LEU A 394 -3.34 13.28 -5.44
CA LEU A 394 -3.25 12.63 -4.13
C LEU A 394 -4.60 12.64 -3.42
N TYR A 395 -5.15 11.44 -3.21
CA TYR A 395 -6.44 11.25 -2.52
C TYR A 395 -6.24 10.55 -1.17
N LEU A 396 -6.68 11.22 -0.10
CA LEU A 396 -6.61 10.83 1.31
C LEU A 396 -8.02 10.81 1.93
N ASN A 397 -9.02 10.42 1.15
CA ASN A 397 -10.43 10.53 1.52
C ASN A 397 -10.88 9.44 2.52
N ASP A 398 -11.88 9.74 3.34
CA ASP A 398 -12.47 8.87 4.37
C ASP A 398 -11.47 8.32 5.43
N ASN A 399 -10.31 8.95 5.56
CA ASN A 399 -9.27 8.59 6.53
C ASN A 399 -9.62 9.06 7.95
N SER A 400 -10.63 8.40 8.55
CA SER A 400 -11.25 8.79 9.83
C SER A 400 -10.34 8.82 11.07
N LYS A 401 -9.06 8.42 10.94
CA LYS A 401 -8.04 8.54 11.98
C LYS A 401 -7.01 9.64 11.72
N LEU A 402 -6.92 10.16 10.49
CA LEU A 402 -5.90 11.11 10.08
C LEU A 402 -6.19 12.47 10.72
N MET A 403 -5.32 12.89 11.64
CA MET A 403 -5.46 14.12 12.43
C MET A 403 -4.46 15.20 12.03
N GLU A 404 -3.25 14.79 11.61
CA GLU A 404 -2.13 15.69 11.37
C GLU A 404 -1.42 15.35 10.06
N ILE A 405 -1.12 16.39 9.28
CA ILE A 405 -0.19 16.35 8.14
C ILE A 405 0.91 17.35 8.42
N HIS A 406 2.16 16.90 8.41
CA HIS A 406 3.30 17.77 8.70
C HIS A 406 3.40 18.89 7.64
N PRO A 407 3.66 20.17 8.03
CA PRO A 407 3.76 21.28 7.08
C PRO A 407 4.78 21.12 5.94
N ASN A 408 5.76 20.21 6.11
CA ASN A 408 6.80 19.89 5.13
C ASN A 408 6.69 18.44 4.60
N ALA A 409 5.49 17.82 4.65
CA ALA A 409 5.24 16.47 4.14
C ALA A 409 5.67 16.26 2.67
N PHE A 410 5.56 17.29 1.82
CA PHE A 410 5.95 17.26 0.39
C PHE A 410 7.36 17.81 0.11
N GLY A 411 8.09 18.21 1.16
CA GLY A 411 9.33 18.98 1.05
C GLY A 411 9.10 20.47 0.74
N PHE A 412 10.10 21.30 1.02
CA PHE A 412 9.98 22.75 0.85
C PHE A 412 9.82 23.15 -0.62
N ILE A 413 8.66 23.71 -0.96
CA ILE A 413 8.33 24.29 -2.29
C ILE A 413 9.37 25.33 -2.74
N LYS A 414 10.00 26.04 -1.79
CA LYS A 414 11.15 26.93 -2.02
C LYS A 414 12.45 26.12 -1.97
N SER A 415 12.62 25.25 -2.95
CA SER A 415 13.68 24.25 -2.99
C SER A 415 15.10 24.83 -3.05
N GLU A 416 16.01 24.23 -2.27
CA GLU A 416 17.45 24.27 -2.55
C GLU A 416 17.76 23.58 -3.90
N PRO A 417 18.87 23.93 -4.59
CA PRO A 417 19.15 23.44 -5.94
C PRO A 417 19.49 21.94 -5.97
N GLY A 418 18.45 21.12 -6.08
CA GLY A 418 18.54 19.66 -6.27
C GLY A 418 17.19 18.95 -6.26
N HIS A 419 16.30 19.31 -5.32
CA HIS A 419 15.00 18.65 -5.16
C HIS A 419 13.88 19.48 -5.78
N LYS A 420 13.02 18.86 -6.61
CA LYS A 420 11.77 19.47 -7.05
C LYS A 420 10.66 19.01 -6.10
N ALA A 421 9.96 19.95 -5.46
CA ALA A 421 8.74 19.62 -4.72
C ALA A 421 7.65 19.11 -5.67
N ALA A 422 6.74 18.27 -5.15
CA ALA A 422 5.60 17.76 -5.92
C ALA A 422 4.72 18.91 -6.45
N ALA A 423 4.21 18.75 -7.68
CA ALA A 423 3.35 19.72 -8.34
C ALA A 423 1.92 19.15 -8.44
N ILE A 424 1.25 19.08 -7.29
CA ILE A 424 -0.09 18.52 -7.16
C ILE A 424 -1.13 19.47 -7.79
N ASN A 425 -1.99 18.92 -8.64
CA ASN A 425 -3.13 19.56 -9.27
C ASN A 425 -4.45 19.15 -8.58
N ASP A 426 -4.59 17.88 -8.21
CA ASP A 426 -5.79 17.36 -7.54
C ASP A 426 -5.44 16.84 -6.14
N PHE A 427 -5.93 17.54 -5.11
CA PHE A 427 -5.73 17.14 -3.71
C PHE A 427 -7.07 16.95 -3.01
N ALA A 428 -7.30 15.75 -2.46
CA ALA A 428 -8.54 15.41 -1.77
C ALA A 428 -8.26 14.77 -0.41
N ILE A 429 -8.99 15.22 0.61
CA ILE A 429 -8.91 14.69 1.98
C ILE A 429 -10.29 14.76 2.66
N HIS A 430 -11.37 14.39 1.97
CA HIS A 430 -12.71 14.48 2.53
C HIS A 430 -12.93 13.50 3.70
N ASN A 431 -13.86 13.82 4.61
CA ASN A 431 -14.29 12.97 5.74
C ASN A 431 -13.15 12.43 6.64
N SER A 432 -12.02 13.11 6.70
CA SER A 432 -10.92 12.78 7.62
C SER A 432 -11.09 13.53 8.95
N ASN A 433 -10.16 13.33 9.89
CA ASN A 433 -10.23 13.95 11.22
C ASN A 433 -9.26 15.15 11.37
N VAL A 434 -8.90 15.79 10.26
CA VAL A 434 -7.90 16.87 10.21
C VAL A 434 -8.51 18.20 10.62
N SER A 435 -7.94 18.88 11.62
CA SER A 435 -8.45 20.17 12.09
C SER A 435 -7.73 21.39 11.48
N THR A 436 -6.53 21.21 10.92
CA THR A 436 -5.73 22.29 10.31
C THR A 436 -4.74 21.73 9.28
N ILE A 437 -4.35 22.55 8.30
CA ILE A 437 -3.32 22.28 7.29
C ILE A 437 -2.53 23.58 7.04
N SER A 438 -1.26 23.47 6.61
CA SER A 438 -0.39 24.65 6.49
C SER A 438 -0.51 25.35 5.12
N GLU A 439 -0.60 26.69 5.14
CA GLU A 439 -0.49 27.58 3.97
C GLU A 439 0.77 27.33 3.11
N HIS A 440 1.79 26.63 3.63
CA HIS A 440 3.06 26.40 2.94
C HIS A 440 3.27 24.92 2.53
N MET A 441 2.27 24.06 2.75
CA MET A 441 2.33 22.62 2.46
C MET A 441 2.23 22.31 0.96
N LEU A 442 1.42 23.08 0.22
CA LEU A 442 1.17 22.92 -1.22
C LEU A 442 1.17 24.27 -1.92
N ASP A 443 1.37 24.24 -3.24
CA ASP A 443 1.25 25.42 -4.10
C ASP A 443 -0.22 25.58 -4.54
N TYR A 444 -1.05 26.04 -3.60
CA TYR A 444 -2.51 26.03 -3.71
C TYR A 444 -3.07 26.78 -4.94
N ASP A 445 -2.30 27.71 -5.52
CA ASP A 445 -2.67 28.45 -6.74
C ASP A 445 -2.62 27.58 -8.01
N LYS A 446 -2.10 26.34 -7.94
CA LYS A 446 -2.03 25.36 -9.03
C LYS A 446 -3.06 24.24 -8.96
N LEU A 447 -3.89 24.20 -7.92
CA LEU A 447 -4.87 23.13 -7.75
C LEU A 447 -6.06 23.30 -8.72
N ASP A 448 -6.26 22.32 -9.59
CA ASP A 448 -7.44 22.18 -10.44
C ASP A 448 -8.65 21.68 -9.63
N SER A 449 -8.42 20.78 -8.65
CA SER A 449 -9.42 20.35 -7.68
C SER A 449 -8.85 20.26 -6.26
N PHE A 450 -9.59 20.79 -5.29
CA PHE A 450 -9.23 20.78 -3.88
C PHE A 450 -10.47 20.45 -3.04
N LYS A 451 -10.50 19.24 -2.44
CA LYS A 451 -11.67 18.66 -1.76
C LYS A 451 -11.38 18.46 -0.28
N ILE A 452 -12.02 19.23 0.59
CA ILE A 452 -11.75 19.26 2.04
C ILE A 452 -13.00 19.12 2.93
N GLY A 453 -14.12 18.72 2.32
CA GLY A 453 -15.38 18.44 2.99
C GLY A 453 -15.30 17.47 4.17
N GLY A 454 -16.21 17.61 5.14
CA GLY A 454 -16.40 16.62 6.21
C GLY A 454 -15.35 16.59 7.34
N ASN A 455 -14.30 17.40 7.27
CA ASN A 455 -13.27 17.51 8.31
C ASN A 455 -13.66 18.45 9.47
N PRO A 456 -13.12 18.26 10.69
CA PRO A 456 -13.38 19.10 11.86
C PRO A 456 -12.53 20.39 11.89
N TRP A 457 -12.63 21.23 10.86
CA TRP A 457 -11.78 22.43 10.70
C TRP A 457 -11.85 23.40 11.90
N ASN A 458 -10.69 23.84 12.36
CA ASN A 458 -10.52 24.89 13.37
C ASN A 458 -10.28 26.24 12.70
N CYS A 459 -11.35 27.04 12.57
CA CYS A 459 -11.37 28.31 11.85
C CYS A 459 -10.78 29.47 12.68
N ASP A 460 -9.45 29.50 12.77
CA ASP A 460 -8.66 30.54 13.43
C ASP A 460 -7.68 31.24 12.45
N CYS A 461 -6.52 31.72 12.94
CA CYS A 461 -5.51 32.36 12.10
C CYS A 461 -4.65 31.39 11.27
N ASP A 462 -4.49 30.13 11.68
CA ASP A 462 -3.61 29.20 10.98
C ASP A 462 -4.31 28.65 9.72
N THR A 463 -5.63 28.52 9.77
CA THR A 463 -6.50 28.18 8.63
C THR A 463 -6.96 29.39 7.81
N GLN A 464 -6.53 30.63 8.14
CA GLN A 464 -7.09 31.86 7.56
C GLN A 464 -7.03 31.94 6.02
N PHE A 465 -6.09 31.24 5.40
CA PHE A 465 -5.95 31.18 3.94
C PHE A 465 -7.11 30.41 3.28
N LEU A 466 -7.61 29.35 3.91
CA LEU A 466 -8.78 28.58 3.46
C LEU A 466 -10.10 29.37 3.54
N LEU A 467 -10.11 30.50 4.26
CA LEU A 467 -11.24 31.41 4.37
C LEU A 467 -11.27 32.48 3.26
N GLN A 468 -10.29 32.48 2.35
CA GLN A 468 -10.19 33.44 1.25
C GLN A 468 -11.06 33.03 0.06
N GLU A 469 -11.65 34.03 -0.63
CA GLU A 469 -12.60 33.83 -1.73
C GLU A 469 -12.04 33.07 -2.96
N GLN A 470 -10.72 32.88 -3.04
CA GLN A 470 -10.08 32.08 -4.09
C GLN A 470 -10.50 30.61 -4.08
N PHE A 471 -10.78 30.05 -2.89
CA PHE A 471 -11.13 28.64 -2.75
C PHE A 471 -12.62 28.39 -3.00
N THR A 472 -12.98 28.20 -4.27
CA THR A 472 -14.36 27.91 -4.65
C THR A 472 -14.71 26.42 -4.47
N PHE A 473 -15.00 26.01 -3.23
CA PHE A 473 -15.45 24.65 -2.82
C PHE A 473 -16.84 24.23 -3.39
N LYS A 474 -17.19 24.67 -4.61
CA LYS A 474 -18.46 24.42 -5.29
C LYS A 474 -18.54 23.02 -5.94
N GLN A 475 -17.40 22.33 -6.04
CA GLN A 475 -17.31 20.94 -6.52
C GLN A 475 -17.32 19.91 -5.38
N ASP A 476 -17.20 20.35 -4.12
CA ASP A 476 -17.20 19.46 -2.96
C ASP A 476 -18.61 18.88 -2.74
N SER A 477 -18.72 17.56 -2.66
CA SER A 477 -20.00 16.88 -2.36
C SER A 477 -20.49 17.14 -0.92
N ILE A 478 -19.57 17.56 -0.05
CA ILE A 478 -19.81 17.98 1.33
C ILE A 478 -19.06 19.30 1.53
N ALA A 479 -19.75 20.44 1.58
CA ALA A 479 -19.07 21.73 1.71
C ALA A 479 -18.31 21.83 3.06
N PRO A 480 -17.05 22.31 3.08
CA PRO A 480 -16.26 22.41 4.30
C PRO A 480 -16.84 23.43 5.28
N LYS A 481 -16.80 23.06 6.57
CA LYS A 481 -17.36 23.84 7.68
C LYS A 481 -16.40 23.89 8.87
N CYS A 482 -16.52 24.94 9.67
CA CYS A 482 -15.84 25.06 10.95
C CYS A 482 -16.49 24.13 11.99
N ALA A 483 -15.68 23.33 12.67
CA ALA A 483 -16.06 22.65 13.92
C ALA A 483 -15.72 23.52 15.15
N TYR A 484 -14.63 24.29 15.05
CA TYR A 484 -14.13 25.20 16.09
C TYR A 484 -13.77 26.58 15.49
N PRO A 485 -13.71 27.65 16.31
CA PRO A 485 -14.24 27.74 17.67
C PRO A 485 -15.77 27.64 17.70
N GLU A 486 -16.38 27.41 18.87
CA GLU A 486 -17.84 27.16 18.99
C GLU A 486 -18.70 28.32 18.45
N GLU A 487 -18.19 29.56 18.46
CA GLU A 487 -18.85 30.75 17.89
C GLU A 487 -18.98 30.70 16.36
N LEU A 488 -18.08 29.99 15.67
CA LEU A 488 -18.04 29.84 14.20
C LEU A 488 -18.51 28.45 13.73
N LYS A 489 -18.88 27.58 14.66
CA LYS A 489 -19.31 26.21 14.40
C LYS A 489 -20.44 26.13 13.36
N ASP A 490 -20.39 25.09 12.54
CA ASP A 490 -21.29 24.82 11.41
C ASP A 490 -21.30 25.86 10.27
N HIS A 491 -20.58 26.97 10.38
CA HIS A 491 -20.43 27.95 9.30
C HIS A 491 -19.51 27.39 8.22
N HIS A 492 -19.79 27.70 6.95
CA HIS A 492 -18.95 27.28 5.83
C HIS A 492 -17.66 28.11 5.78
N LEU A 493 -16.51 27.48 5.53
CA LEU A 493 -15.19 28.15 5.54
C LEU A 493 -15.19 29.42 4.65
N ALA A 494 -15.64 29.28 3.41
CA ALA A 494 -15.76 30.39 2.44
C ALA A 494 -16.83 31.47 2.78
N THR A 495 -17.41 31.44 3.98
CA THR A 495 -18.33 32.49 4.50
C THR A 495 -17.85 33.14 5.79
N VAL A 496 -16.82 32.59 6.45
CA VAL A 496 -16.25 33.14 7.68
C VAL A 496 -15.29 34.26 7.32
N ARG A 497 -15.48 35.45 7.91
CA ARG A 497 -14.57 36.57 7.71
C ARG A 497 -13.29 36.34 8.52
N VAL A 498 -12.13 36.52 7.89
CA VAL A 498 -10.81 36.45 8.55
C VAL A 498 -10.72 37.34 9.79
N THR A 499 -11.44 38.46 9.84
CA THR A 499 -11.52 39.34 11.02
C THR A 499 -12.05 38.65 12.27
N ASP A 500 -12.97 37.71 12.09
CA ASP A 500 -13.78 37.10 13.14
C ASP A 500 -13.05 35.86 13.68
N ALA A 501 -12.47 35.06 12.78
CA ALA A 501 -11.55 33.96 13.11
C ALA A 501 -10.29 34.46 13.87
N CYS A 502 -9.67 35.55 13.43
CA CYS A 502 -8.42 36.05 14.02
C CYS A 502 -8.57 36.99 15.22
N GLU A 503 -9.78 37.23 15.75
CA GLU A 503 -9.94 38.27 16.79
C GLU A 503 -9.24 37.93 18.12
N GLY A 504 -9.21 36.64 18.51
CA GLY A 504 -8.52 36.18 19.72
C GLY A 504 -7.00 36.41 19.71
N ALA A 505 -6.35 36.24 18.55
CA ALA A 505 -4.90 36.45 18.40
C ALA A 505 -4.48 37.90 18.70
N ARG A 506 -5.36 38.88 18.44
CA ARG A 506 -5.13 40.30 18.75
C ARG A 506 -5.05 40.58 20.25
N PHE A 507 -5.69 39.76 21.09
CA PHE A 507 -5.59 39.85 22.55
C PHE A 507 -4.28 39.25 23.07
N LEU A 508 -3.92 38.04 22.63
CA LEU A 508 -2.68 37.38 23.03
C LEU A 508 -1.43 38.16 22.60
N GLY A 509 -1.40 38.69 21.37
CA GLY A 509 -0.34 39.56 20.88
C GLY A 509 -0.14 40.85 21.68
N ARG A 510 -1.14 41.25 22.49
CA ARG A 510 -1.07 42.39 23.42
C ARG A 510 -0.47 42.02 24.79
N SER A 511 -0.63 40.78 25.23
CA SER A 511 0.00 40.26 26.47
C SER A 511 1.45 39.80 26.25
N GLY A 512 1.75 39.15 25.12
CA GLY A 512 3.09 38.67 24.78
C GLY A 512 4.14 39.79 24.74
N ARG A 513 3.75 41.01 24.35
CA ARG A 513 4.61 42.20 24.35
C ARG A 513 4.97 42.71 25.76
N PHE A 514 4.17 42.40 26.80
CA PHE A 514 4.59 42.66 28.18
C PHE A 514 5.56 41.58 28.68
N SER A 515 5.33 40.31 28.33
CA SER A 515 6.22 39.20 28.68
C SER A 515 7.62 39.38 28.09
N SER A 516 7.74 39.67 26.79
CA SER A 516 9.05 39.80 26.12
C SER A 516 9.86 41.01 26.59
N VAL A 517 9.22 42.15 26.87
CA VAL A 517 9.90 43.33 27.43
C VAL A 517 10.35 43.09 28.87
N LEU A 518 9.53 42.41 29.69
CA LEU A 518 9.91 42.06 31.07
C LEU A 518 11.04 41.02 31.09
N GLY A 519 10.98 40.02 30.19
CA GLY A 519 12.04 39.02 30.01
C GLY A 519 13.36 39.63 29.57
N LEU A 520 13.35 40.55 28.59
CA LEU A 520 14.54 41.30 28.17
C LEU A 520 15.09 42.17 29.31
N ALA A 521 14.23 42.87 30.06
CA ALA A 521 14.65 43.66 31.21
C ALA A 521 15.33 42.80 32.30
N LEU A 522 14.73 41.64 32.63
CA LEU A 522 15.31 40.68 33.58
C LEU A 522 16.64 40.11 33.07
N LEU A 523 16.74 39.75 31.78
CA LEU A 523 17.97 39.25 31.17
C LEU A 523 19.10 40.29 31.23
N VAL A 524 18.80 41.56 30.92
CA VAL A 524 19.76 42.67 31.06
C VAL A 524 20.17 42.86 32.52
N ILE A 525 19.24 42.77 33.49
CA ILE A 525 19.56 42.85 34.92
C ILE A 525 20.48 41.68 35.34
N PHE A 526 20.21 40.45 34.90
CA PHE A 526 21.07 39.29 35.17
C PHE A 526 22.46 39.44 34.54
N ILE A 527 22.58 39.97 33.32
CA ILE A 527 23.86 40.27 32.67
C ILE A 527 24.62 41.34 33.45
N CYS A 528 23.97 42.44 33.85
CA CYS A 528 24.58 43.50 34.66
C CYS A 528 25.06 43.00 36.03
N LEU A 529 24.25 42.18 36.73
CA LEU A 529 24.64 41.55 37.99
C LEU A 529 25.80 40.55 37.80
N GLY A 530 25.78 39.76 36.72
CA GLY A 530 26.87 38.84 36.36
C GLY A 530 28.19 39.56 36.07
N LEU A 531 28.14 40.67 35.32
CA LEU A 531 29.29 41.52 35.04
C LEU A 531 29.82 42.22 36.31
N PHE A 532 28.92 42.74 37.16
CA PHE A 532 29.29 43.32 38.46
C PHE A 532 29.94 42.28 39.39
N TYR A 533 29.43 41.05 39.41
CA TYR A 533 30.02 39.94 40.15
C TYR A 533 31.37 39.51 39.56
N MET A 534 31.52 39.45 38.23
CA MET A 534 32.79 39.17 37.55
C MET A 534 33.86 40.23 37.82
N TYR A 535 33.47 41.50 37.92
CA TYR A 535 34.33 42.62 38.29
C TYR A 535 34.75 42.55 39.77
N SER A 536 33.78 42.51 40.69
CA SER A 536 34.02 42.51 42.14
C SER A 536 34.73 41.25 42.66
N SER A 537 34.50 40.08 42.06
CA SER A 537 35.25 38.85 42.37
C SER A 537 36.65 38.78 41.74
N GLY A 538 37.04 39.80 40.95
CA GLY A 538 38.32 39.84 40.24
C GLY A 538 38.48 38.79 39.13
N LYS A 539 37.42 38.02 38.80
CA LYS A 539 37.44 37.00 37.74
C LYS A 539 37.67 37.64 36.36
N LEU A 540 37.09 38.81 36.10
CA LEU A 540 37.26 39.54 34.83
C LEU A 540 38.75 39.84 34.55
N ALA A 541 39.51 40.23 35.58
CA ALA A 541 40.95 40.48 35.48
C ALA A 541 41.79 39.20 35.24
N ARG A 542 41.25 38.00 35.52
CA ARG A 542 41.88 36.73 35.13
C ARG A 542 41.57 36.39 33.68
N LEU A 543 40.30 36.52 33.27
CA LEU A 543 39.87 36.26 31.89
C LEU A 543 40.62 37.14 30.88
N VAL A 544 40.73 38.45 31.17
CA VAL A 544 41.47 39.41 30.32
C VAL A 544 42.98 39.08 30.25
N ARG A 545 43.57 38.50 31.30
CA ARG A 545 44.97 38.00 31.26
C ARG A 545 45.13 36.68 30.50
N GLN A 546 44.04 35.95 30.29
CA GLN A 546 44.02 34.67 29.59
C GLN A 546 43.82 34.87 28.08
N VAL A 547 42.95 35.80 27.67
CA VAL A 547 42.82 36.24 26.27
C VAL A 547 44.06 37.00 25.78
N ARG A 548 44.75 37.75 26.65
CA ARG A 548 46.00 38.46 26.32
C ARG A 548 47.24 37.55 26.31
N LYS A 549 47.06 36.29 25.92
CA LYS A 549 48.07 35.22 25.87
C LYS A 549 47.95 34.35 24.61
N GLU A 550 47.61 34.96 23.48
CA GLU A 550 47.95 34.38 22.17
C GLU A 550 49.37 34.82 21.78
N PRO A 551 50.17 33.96 21.11
CA PRO A 551 51.51 34.31 20.67
C PRO A 551 51.46 35.18 19.40
N GLU A 552 52.37 36.15 19.30
CA GLU A 552 52.58 36.91 18.06
C GLU A 552 53.15 36.00 16.97
N VAL A 553 52.42 35.83 15.87
CA VAL A 553 52.91 35.12 14.68
C VAL A 553 53.70 36.12 13.82
N CYS A 554 55.03 36.01 13.87
CA CYS A 554 55.92 36.88 13.08
C CYS A 554 55.81 36.60 11.58
N TYR A 555 55.46 37.62 10.79
CA TYR A 555 55.63 37.61 9.34
C TYR A 555 57.08 37.97 8.98
N THR A 556 57.88 37.00 8.53
CA THR A 556 59.18 37.25 7.89
C THR A 556 59.46 36.28 6.75
N ASN A 557 59.97 36.82 5.64
CA ASN A 557 60.69 36.15 4.55
C ASN A 557 59.90 35.14 3.69
N LEU A 558 59.09 35.67 2.78
CA LEU A 558 58.62 34.95 1.58
C LEU A 558 59.33 35.52 0.32
N GLN A 559 60.65 35.38 0.29
CA GLN A 559 61.53 35.74 -0.83
C GLN A 559 62.89 35.02 -0.70
N ALA A 560 63.08 33.90 -1.43
CA ALA A 560 64.37 33.32 -1.89
C ALA A 560 64.28 31.80 -2.15
N ALA A 561 63.46 31.38 -3.12
CA ALA A 561 63.61 30.11 -3.87
C ALA A 561 62.67 30.17 -5.07
N GLY A 562 63.21 30.42 -6.26
CA GLY A 562 62.53 30.14 -7.53
C GLY A 562 63.09 28.85 -8.13
N GLU A 563 62.44 28.39 -9.20
CA GLU A 563 62.82 27.21 -9.99
C GLU A 563 62.65 25.87 -9.21
N ASP A 564 62.16 24.78 -9.80
CA ASP A 564 62.06 24.47 -11.23
C ASP A 564 60.89 23.52 -11.59
N TYR A 565 60.58 23.46 -12.89
CA TYR A 565 59.64 22.57 -13.60
C TYR A 565 58.11 22.66 -13.33
N ALA A 566 57.38 22.71 -14.44
CA ALA A 566 55.93 22.61 -14.56
C ALA A 566 55.54 21.43 -15.47
N LEU A 567 54.26 21.04 -15.47
CA LEU A 567 53.57 20.53 -16.68
C LEU A 567 52.03 20.48 -16.49
N GLU A 568 51.34 20.97 -17.52
CA GLU A 568 49.97 20.64 -17.98
C GLU A 568 48.83 20.31 -16.99
N THR A 569 47.79 21.14 -17.03
CA THR A 569 46.54 20.73 -17.71
C THR A 569 45.80 21.97 -18.22
N ASP A 570 45.43 21.95 -19.51
CA ASP A 570 45.01 23.17 -20.24
C ASP A 570 43.49 23.38 -20.25
N PHE A 571 43.05 24.64 -20.26
CA PHE A 571 41.64 25.02 -20.23
C PHE A 571 41.17 25.44 -21.64
N GLN A 572 40.23 24.70 -22.24
CA GLN A 572 39.62 25.06 -23.54
C GLN A 572 38.12 25.38 -23.39
N PRO A 573 37.72 26.66 -23.32
CA PRO A 573 36.33 27.08 -23.44
C PRO A 573 35.98 27.49 -24.89
N ARG A 574 34.79 27.11 -25.40
CA ARG A 574 34.14 27.73 -26.57
C ARG A 574 32.64 27.34 -26.66
N PRO A 575 31.79 27.94 -27.54
CA PRO A 575 30.67 28.73 -27.04
C PRO A 575 29.31 28.36 -27.68
N ALA A 576 28.39 29.32 -27.72
CA ALA A 576 26.98 29.18 -28.08
C ALA A 576 26.66 28.99 -29.58
N GLU A 577 25.44 28.47 -29.81
CA GLU A 577 24.52 28.68 -30.95
C GLU A 577 24.99 28.33 -32.38
N VAL A 578 24.36 27.29 -32.97
CA VAL A 578 23.21 27.45 -33.90
C VAL A 578 22.15 26.39 -33.57
#